data_AF-A0A7Y4Z391-F1
#
_entry.id   AF-A0A7Y4Z391-F1
#
_cell.length_a   1.000
_cell.length_b   1.000
_cell.length_c   1.000
_cell.angle_alpha   90.00
_cell.angle_beta   90.00
_cell.angle_gamma   90.00
#
_symmetry.space_group_name_H-M   'P 1'
#
loop_
_entity.id
_entity.type
_entity.pdbx_description
1 polymer ?
#
loop_
_entity_poly.entity_id
_entity_poly.type
_entity_poly.pdbx_seq_one_letter_code
_entity_poly.pdbx_strand_id
1 'polypeptide(L)'
;MNNKNQILPEEIKSILLKYYDGCTTIEEELLLKKYFAQNQIPYSNISDKALLSFVNDNELSIFPENEIWNKILVTEKKVNKQRKTIRILSSIAASVLILISLSIWLFYPTKRVEILTDSYSNPHDAYNAVQKYLGLVSTKLSYAYNEIKPIEKLTIPCDAMQAFSTIDKNVKRLQQFDKLGASAHELERFSIISDIVIVDKN
;
A
#
# COMPACT_ATOMS: atom_id res chain seq x y z
N MET A 1 67.41 33.78 17.87
CA MET A 1 66.54 33.11 16.89
C MET A 1 65.11 33.18 17.39
N ASN A 2 64.22 33.92 16.72
CA ASN A 2 62.81 33.55 16.68
C ASN A 2 62.15 34.23 15.47
N ASN A 3 61.91 33.42 14.44
CA ASN A 3 61.20 33.79 13.23
C ASN A 3 59.81 34.29 13.61
N LYS A 4 59.59 35.61 13.53
CA LYS A 4 58.23 36.14 13.42
C LYS A 4 57.73 35.66 12.07
N ASN A 5 56.84 34.67 12.09
CA ASN A 5 56.02 34.32 10.94
C ASN A 5 55.19 35.57 10.58
N GLN A 6 55.76 36.43 9.73
CA GLN A 6 55.06 37.55 9.13
C GLN A 6 54.06 36.95 8.16
N ILE A 7 52.80 36.90 8.58
CA ILE A 7 51.71 36.51 7.69
C ILE A 7 51.59 37.63 6.65
N LEU A 8 51.72 37.27 5.37
CA LEU A 8 51.65 38.24 4.29
C LEU A 8 50.22 38.78 4.17
N PRO A 9 50.03 40.09 3.93
CA PRO A 9 48.70 40.68 3.83
C PRO A 9 47.87 40.11 2.67
N GLU A 10 48.52 39.50 1.67
CA GLU A 10 47.85 38.83 0.54
C GLU A 10 47.31 37.45 0.93
N GLU A 11 48.01 36.71 1.80
CA GLU A 11 47.58 35.40 2.29
C GLU A 11 46.33 35.51 3.16
N ILE A 12 46.24 36.54 4.01
CA ILE A 12 45.03 36.83 4.80
C ILE A 12 43.83 37.13 3.90
N LYS A 13 44.02 37.87 2.81
CA LYS A 13 42.92 38.18 1.86
C LYS A 13 42.41 36.93 1.16
N SER A 14 43.31 36.04 0.76
CA SER A 14 42.98 34.73 0.19
C SER A 14 42.13 33.90 1.18
N ILE A 15 42.57 33.81 2.44
CA ILE A 15 41.87 33.05 3.49
C ILE A 15 40.51 33.70 3.80
N LEU A 16 40.41 35.02 3.82
CA LEU A 16 39.17 35.74 4.06
C LEU A 16 38.14 35.49 2.95
N LEU A 17 38.59 35.42 1.70
CA LEU A 17 37.71 35.12 0.56
C LEU A 17 37.17 33.69 0.64
N LYS A 18 38.03 32.72 1.00
CA LYS A 18 37.59 31.35 1.29
C LYS A 18 36.65 31.26 2.49
N TYR A 19 36.84 32.12 3.50
CA TYR A 19 35.98 32.16 4.69
C TYR A 19 34.57 32.61 4.33
N TYR A 20 34.44 33.63 3.48
CA TYR A 20 33.15 34.05 2.93
C TYR A 20 32.50 32.97 2.05
N ASP A 21 33.30 32.21 1.32
CA ASP A 21 32.83 31.07 0.52
C ASP A 21 32.58 29.79 1.36
N GLY A 22 32.82 29.82 2.68
CA GLY A 22 32.62 28.67 3.58
C GLY A 22 33.55 27.49 3.32
N CYS A 23 34.68 27.72 2.63
CA CYS A 23 35.62 26.68 2.21
C CYS A 23 36.91 26.65 3.06
N THR A 24 36.90 27.24 4.25
CA THR A 24 38.05 27.29 5.15
C THR A 24 38.25 26.03 5.96
N THR A 25 39.51 25.76 6.28
CA THR A 25 39.90 24.73 7.24
C THR A 25 39.99 25.31 8.66
N ILE A 26 39.91 24.44 9.67
CA ILE A 26 39.98 24.84 11.09
C ILE A 26 41.30 25.57 11.42
N GLU A 27 42.40 25.17 10.77
CA GLU A 27 43.72 25.80 10.95
C GLU A 27 43.76 27.21 10.36
N GLU A 28 43.17 27.41 9.17
CA GLU A 28 43.04 28.73 8.52
C GLU A 28 42.16 29.67 9.36
N GLU A 29 41.07 29.18 9.94
CA GLU A 29 40.20 29.98 10.83
C GLU A 29 40.91 30.38 12.13
N LEU A 30 41.71 29.49 12.73
CA LEU A 30 42.52 29.82 13.91
C LEU A 30 43.58 30.87 13.59
N LEU A 31 44.17 30.84 12.39
CA LEU A 31 45.08 31.88 11.91
C LEU A 31 44.36 33.21 11.72
N LEU A 32 43.17 33.21 11.12
CA LEU A 32 42.33 34.39 10.96
C LEU A 32 42.01 35.02 12.32
N LYS A 33 41.58 34.21 13.30
CA LYS A 33 41.33 34.66 14.67
C LYS A 33 42.56 35.29 15.33
N LYS A 34 43.74 34.66 15.21
CA LYS A 34 45.00 35.19 15.76
C LYS A 34 45.45 36.49 15.09
N TYR A 35 45.16 36.66 13.80
CA TYR A 35 45.49 37.86 13.04
C TYR A 35 44.58 39.03 13.44
N PHE A 36 43.26 38.82 13.49
CA PHE A 36 42.28 39.84 13.85
C PHE A 36 42.23 40.19 15.35
N ALA A 37 42.80 39.34 16.21
CA ALA A 37 43.02 39.65 17.63
C ALA A 37 44.12 40.70 17.87
N GLN A 38 44.98 41.00 16.88
CA GLN A 38 46.04 41.99 17.02
C GLN A 38 45.50 43.42 16.85
N ASN A 39 46.04 44.37 17.62
CA ASN A 39 45.54 45.75 17.67
C ASN A 39 45.96 46.63 16.48
N GLN A 40 46.82 46.15 15.57
CA GLN A 40 47.30 46.91 14.42
C GLN A 40 46.87 46.22 13.12
N ILE A 41 45.71 46.63 12.60
CA ILE A 41 45.13 46.09 11.36
C ILE A 41 45.03 47.21 10.32
N PRO A 42 45.33 46.96 9.03
CA PRO A 42 45.15 47.93 7.95
C PRO A 42 43.71 48.45 7.89
N TYR A 43 43.53 49.71 7.50
CA TYR A 43 42.23 50.39 7.47
C TYR A 43 41.15 49.66 6.64
N SER A 44 41.56 48.86 5.66
CA SER A 44 40.65 48.06 4.81
C SER A 44 39.96 46.90 5.53
N ASN A 45 40.55 46.37 6.61
CA ASN A 45 40.08 45.15 7.27
C ASN A 45 39.43 45.45 8.65
N ILE A 46 39.14 46.73 8.94
CA ILE A 46 38.49 47.15 10.19
C ILE A 46 37.04 46.63 10.23
N SER A 47 36.34 46.63 9.10
CA SER A 47 34.98 46.07 8.98
C SER A 47 34.95 44.58 9.25
N ASP A 48 35.94 43.83 8.75
CA ASP A 48 36.05 42.39 8.94
C ASP A 48 36.40 42.03 10.38
N LYS A 49 37.18 42.89 11.05
CA LYS A 49 37.46 42.76 12.49
C LYS A 49 36.17 42.78 13.31
N ALA A 50 35.24 43.68 13.03
CA ALA A 50 33.98 43.79 13.76
C ALA A 50 33.09 42.55 13.59
N LEU A 51 33.08 41.96 12.39
CA LEU A 51 32.34 40.73 12.10
C LEU A 51 32.96 39.54 12.86
N LEU A 52 34.28 39.37 12.76
CA LEU A 52 34.98 38.26 13.39
C LEU A 52 35.08 38.38 14.92
N SER A 53 35.09 39.61 15.46
CA SER A 53 35.04 39.83 16.91
C SER A 53 33.68 39.48 17.51
N PHE A 54 32.59 39.77 16.79
CA PHE A 54 31.24 39.41 17.24
C PHE A 54 31.06 37.90 17.39
N VAL A 55 31.72 37.11 16.55
CA VAL A 55 31.74 35.64 16.65
C VAL A 55 32.59 35.18 17.85
N ASN A 56 33.57 35.97 18.28
CA ASN A 56 34.51 35.62 19.34
C ASN A 56 33.96 35.94 20.75
N ASP A 57 33.23 37.05 20.90
CA ASP A 57 32.56 37.42 22.16
C ASP A 57 31.32 36.56 22.43
N ASN A 58 30.86 35.85 21.39
CA ASN A 58 29.73 34.95 21.45
C ASN A 58 30.21 33.50 21.29
N GLU A 59 30.84 32.96 22.33
CA GLU A 59 30.25 31.74 22.91
C GLU A 59 28.83 32.13 23.35
N LEU A 60 27.94 32.34 22.37
CA LEU A 60 26.52 32.23 22.60
C LEU A 60 26.39 30.78 23.01
N SER A 61 26.41 30.58 24.31
CA SER A 61 25.90 29.40 24.94
C SER A 61 24.41 29.45 24.60
N ILE A 62 24.09 29.05 23.37
CA ILE A 62 22.78 28.55 23.01
C ILE A 62 22.74 27.20 23.71
N PHE A 63 22.79 27.20 25.05
CA PHE A 63 22.18 26.14 25.81
C PHE A 63 20.70 26.38 25.54
N PRO A 64 20.06 25.57 24.69
CA PRO A 64 18.63 25.68 24.57
C PRO A 64 18.07 25.52 25.99
N GLU A 65 17.19 26.43 26.36
CA GLU A 65 16.50 26.47 27.64
C GLU A 65 16.22 25.04 28.11
N ASN A 66 16.62 24.73 29.34
CA ASN A 66 16.53 23.42 30.01
C ASN A 66 15.27 22.58 29.67
N GLU A 67 14.15 23.21 29.32
CA GLU A 67 12.95 22.57 28.77
C GLU A 67 13.18 21.73 27.50
N ILE A 68 14.00 22.18 26.56
CA ILE A 68 14.28 21.47 25.31
C ILE A 68 15.09 20.20 25.61
N TRP A 69 16.11 20.31 26.47
CA TRP A 69 16.87 19.17 26.94
C TRP A 69 15.99 18.16 27.70
N ASN A 70 15.10 18.66 28.56
CA ASN A 70 14.14 17.82 29.26
C ASN A 70 13.15 17.12 28.29
N LYS A 71 12.68 17.81 27.24
CA LYS A 71 11.81 17.21 26.21
C LYS A 71 12.53 16.12 25.41
N ILE A 72 13.80 16.31 25.09
CA ILE A 72 14.62 15.31 24.38
C ILE A 72 14.80 14.06 25.25
N LEU A 73 15.19 14.24 26.52
CA LEU A 73 15.41 13.12 27.47
C LEU A 73 14.13 12.34 27.79
N VAL A 74 12.98 13.02 27.89
CA VAL A 74 11.68 12.36 28.11
C VAL A 74 11.25 11.56 26.88
N THR A 75 11.55 12.05 25.68
CA THR A 75 11.21 11.39 24.42
C THR A 75 11.96 10.07 24.27
N GLU A 76 13.26 10.04 24.55
CA GLU A 76 14.06 8.80 24.47
C GLU A 76 13.62 7.72 25.46
N LYS A 77 13.31 8.11 26.71
CA LYS A 77 12.84 7.17 27.75
C LYS A 77 11.47 6.55 27.41
N LYS A 78 10.56 7.32 26.82
CA LYS A 78 9.23 6.81 26.41
C LYS A 78 9.32 5.79 25.28
N VAL A 79 10.14 6.03 24.26
CA VAL A 79 10.29 5.13 23.11
C VAL A 79 10.88 3.78 23.53
N ASN A 80 11.87 3.77 24.44
CA ASN A 80 12.47 2.53 24.92
C ASN A 80 11.49 1.70 25.77
N LYS A 81 10.71 2.34 26.65
CA LYS A 81 9.70 1.65 27.46
C LYS A 81 8.59 1.03 26.60
N GLN A 82 8.09 1.76 25.59
CA GLN A 82 7.07 1.27 24.66
C GLN A 82 7.57 0.08 23.81
N ARG A 83 8.81 0.14 23.31
CA ARG A 83 9.38 -1.00 22.55
C ARG A 83 9.54 -2.25 23.42
N LYS A 84 9.90 -2.11 24.70
CA LYS A 84 9.96 -3.24 25.65
C LYS A 84 8.59 -3.84 25.92
N THR A 85 7.56 -3.01 26.16
CA THR A 85 6.20 -3.52 26.41
C THR A 85 5.60 -4.19 25.19
N ILE A 86 5.84 -3.65 23.98
CA ILE A 86 5.36 -4.25 22.73
C ILE A 86 6.03 -5.61 22.50
N ARG A 87 7.33 -5.75 22.76
CA ARG A 87 8.05 -7.04 22.65
C ARG A 87 7.53 -8.10 23.62
N ILE A 88 7.23 -7.70 24.85
CA ILE A 88 6.69 -8.62 25.86
C ILE A 88 5.25 -9.04 25.46
N LEU A 89 4.43 -8.09 25.04
CA LEU A 89 3.06 -8.35 24.63
C LEU A 89 3.00 -9.21 23.35
N SER A 90 3.90 -8.98 22.39
CA SER A 90 3.99 -9.81 21.18
C SER A 90 4.45 -11.23 21.50
N SER A 91 5.33 -11.41 22.50
CA SER A 91 5.75 -12.74 22.94
C SER A 91 4.60 -13.55 23.56
N ILE A 92 3.72 -12.89 24.32
CA ILE A 92 2.54 -13.52 24.91
C ILE A 92 1.51 -13.86 23.83
N ALA A 93 1.28 -12.97 22.87
CA ALA A 93 0.38 -13.25 21.75
C ALA A 93 0.86 -14.43 20.90
N ALA A 94 2.17 -14.52 20.65
CA ALA A 94 2.76 -15.62 19.88
C ALA A 94 2.58 -16.99 20.57
N SER A 95 2.76 -17.08 21.88
CA SER A 95 2.57 -18.35 22.60
C SER A 95 1.11 -18.80 22.58
N VAL A 96 0.15 -17.87 22.69
CA VAL A 96 -1.28 -18.17 22.57
C VAL A 96 -1.63 -18.66 21.17
N LEU A 97 -1.10 -18.03 20.12
CA LEU A 97 -1.32 -18.46 18.73
C LEU A 97 -0.77 -19.87 18.46
N ILE A 98 0.38 -20.22 19.02
CA ILE A 98 0.95 -21.58 18.90
C ILE A 98 0.02 -22.60 19.57
N LEU A 99 -0.49 -22.30 20.77
CA LEU A 99 -1.43 -23.18 21.47
C LEU A 99 -2.73 -23.36 20.69
N ILE A 100 -3.27 -22.27 20.12
CA ILE A 100 -4.48 -22.30 19.30
C ILE A 100 -4.23 -23.11 18.02
N SER A 101 -3.11 -22.89 17.34
CA SER A 101 -2.75 -23.61 16.12
C SER A 101 -2.57 -25.11 16.38
N LEU A 102 -1.92 -25.48 17.48
CA LEU A 102 -1.73 -26.88 17.86
C LEU A 102 -3.06 -27.53 18.26
N SER A 103 -3.91 -26.79 18.97
CA SER A 103 -5.26 -27.25 19.30
C SER A 103 -6.07 -27.50 18.03
N ILE A 104 -6.10 -26.55 17.09
CA ILE A 104 -6.79 -26.71 15.81
C ILE A 104 -6.21 -27.91 15.04
N TRP A 105 -4.90 -28.08 15.02
CA TRP A 105 -4.27 -29.21 14.33
C TRP A 105 -4.69 -30.58 14.89
N LEU A 106 -4.82 -30.69 16.21
CA LEU A 106 -5.23 -31.94 16.87
C LEU A 106 -6.75 -32.19 16.79
N PHE A 107 -7.57 -31.14 16.91
CA PHE A 107 -9.03 -31.26 16.96
C PHE A 107 -9.71 -31.23 15.59
N TYR A 108 -9.06 -30.69 14.56
CA TYR A 108 -9.53 -30.78 13.18
C TYR A 108 -8.68 -31.82 12.46
N PRO A 109 -9.10 -33.11 12.43
CA PRO A 109 -8.46 -34.05 11.53
C PRO A 109 -8.52 -33.42 10.14
N THR A 110 -7.36 -33.32 9.49
CA THR A 110 -7.26 -32.84 8.11
C THR A 110 -8.30 -33.64 7.31
N LYS A 111 -9.43 -33.00 6.99
CA LYS A 111 -10.32 -33.53 5.98
C LYS A 111 -9.42 -33.62 4.77
N ARG A 112 -9.08 -34.86 4.38
CA ARG A 112 -8.35 -35.10 3.14
C ARG A 112 -9.05 -34.22 2.13
N VAL A 113 -8.29 -33.35 1.46
CA VAL A 113 -8.79 -32.66 0.29
C VAL A 113 -9.33 -33.77 -0.58
N GLU A 114 -10.65 -33.90 -0.66
CA GLU A 114 -11.31 -34.74 -1.64
C GLU A 114 -10.80 -34.18 -2.96
N ILE A 115 -9.83 -34.89 -3.54
CA ILE A 115 -9.45 -34.74 -4.95
C ILE A 115 -10.78 -34.63 -5.66
N LEU A 116 -11.01 -33.53 -6.40
CA LEU A 116 -12.28 -33.19 -7.04
C LEU A 116 -12.82 -34.40 -7.81
N THR A 117 -13.53 -35.28 -7.11
CA THR A 117 -14.29 -36.37 -7.69
C THR A 117 -15.46 -35.67 -8.32
N ASP A 118 -15.49 -35.69 -9.65
CA ASP A 118 -16.58 -35.13 -10.42
C ASP A 118 -17.88 -35.62 -9.79
N SER A 119 -18.71 -34.67 -9.31
CA SER A 119 -19.91 -34.99 -8.53
C SER A 119 -20.94 -35.73 -9.37
N TYR A 120 -20.76 -35.75 -10.70
CA TYR A 120 -21.58 -36.45 -11.67
C TYR A 120 -20.71 -37.33 -12.55
N SER A 121 -21.12 -38.58 -12.75
CA SER A 121 -20.42 -39.51 -13.65
C SER A 121 -20.74 -39.29 -15.13
N ASN A 122 -21.82 -38.57 -15.43
CA ASN A 122 -22.27 -38.26 -16.78
C ASN A 122 -22.31 -36.73 -16.99
N PRO A 123 -21.60 -36.19 -17.99
CA PRO A 123 -21.58 -34.75 -18.26
C PRO A 123 -22.96 -34.16 -18.56
N HIS A 124 -23.90 -34.95 -19.09
CA HIS A 124 -25.27 -34.49 -19.37
C HIS A 124 -26.05 -34.19 -18.08
N ASP A 125 -25.89 -35.01 -17.04
CA ASP A 125 -26.58 -34.82 -15.76
C ASP A 125 -26.04 -33.61 -15.00
N ALA A 126 -24.72 -33.37 -15.09
CA ALA A 126 -24.09 -32.16 -14.56
C ALA A 126 -24.66 -30.90 -15.24
N TYR A 127 -24.81 -30.93 -16.56
CA TYR A 127 -25.37 -29.82 -17.32
C TYR A 127 -26.82 -29.52 -16.90
N ASN A 128 -27.65 -30.55 -16.79
CA ASN A 128 -29.05 -30.41 -16.37
C ASN A 128 -29.17 -29.87 -14.94
N ALA A 129 -28.31 -30.33 -14.02
CA ALA A 129 -28.24 -29.81 -12.67
C ALA A 129 -27.86 -28.32 -12.66
N VAL A 130 -26.83 -27.94 -13.42
CA VAL A 130 -26.39 -26.54 -13.56
C VAL A 130 -27.52 -25.66 -14.11
N GLN A 131 -28.21 -26.09 -15.18
CA GLN A 131 -29.36 -25.35 -15.72
C GLN A 131 -30.46 -25.14 -14.67
N LYS A 132 -30.78 -26.18 -13.89
CA LYS A 132 -31.77 -26.09 -12.81
C LYS A 132 -31.35 -25.10 -11.72
N TYR A 133 -30.08 -25.13 -11.31
CA TYR A 133 -29.56 -24.18 -10.31
C TYR A 133 -29.53 -22.75 -10.84
N LEU A 134 -29.06 -22.54 -12.07
CA LEU A 134 -29.07 -21.22 -12.71
C LEU A 134 -30.49 -20.67 -12.85
N GLY A 135 -31.46 -21.51 -13.21
CA GLY A 135 -32.88 -21.15 -13.23
C GLY A 135 -33.41 -20.74 -11.85
N LEU A 136 -33.07 -21.49 -10.80
CA LEU A 136 -33.44 -21.14 -9.42
C LEU A 136 -32.80 -19.83 -8.96
N VAL A 137 -31.53 -19.62 -9.26
CA VAL A 137 -30.84 -18.36 -8.92
C VAL A 137 -31.45 -17.19 -9.68
N SER A 138 -31.73 -17.36 -10.97
CA SER A 138 -32.34 -16.31 -11.80
C SER A 138 -33.74 -15.93 -11.32
N THR A 139 -34.56 -16.91 -10.94
CA THR A 139 -35.91 -16.66 -10.42
C THR A 139 -35.88 -15.94 -9.07
N LYS A 140 -35.00 -16.37 -8.16
CA LYS A 140 -34.78 -15.67 -6.87
C LYS A 140 -34.29 -14.24 -7.07
N LEU A 141 -33.38 -14.03 -8.03
CA LEU A 141 -32.85 -12.71 -8.34
C LEU A 141 -33.93 -11.80 -8.96
N SER A 142 -34.75 -12.34 -9.85
CA SER A 142 -35.87 -11.61 -10.46
C SER A 142 -36.93 -11.25 -9.42
N TYR A 143 -37.20 -12.16 -8.49
CA TYR A 143 -38.09 -11.91 -7.35
C TYR A 143 -37.56 -10.77 -6.47
N ALA A 144 -36.30 -10.86 -6.04
CA ALA A 144 -35.65 -9.82 -5.26
C ALA A 144 -35.63 -8.46 -5.99
N TYR A 145 -35.37 -8.46 -7.30
CA TYR A 145 -35.42 -7.27 -8.14
C TYR A 145 -36.81 -6.62 -8.14
N ASN A 146 -37.88 -7.42 -8.28
CA ASN A 146 -39.24 -6.91 -8.25
C ASN A 146 -39.65 -6.38 -6.87
N GLU A 147 -39.10 -6.96 -5.80
CA GLU A 147 -39.33 -6.52 -4.41
C GLU A 147 -38.61 -5.20 -4.10
N ILE A 148 -37.43 -4.95 -4.66
CA ILE A 148 -36.69 -3.68 -4.50
C ILE A 148 -37.09 -2.60 -5.50
N LYS A 149 -37.72 -2.95 -6.64
CA LYS A 149 -38.25 -2.03 -7.64
C LYS A 149 -39.14 -0.89 -7.07
N PRO A 150 -40.05 -1.11 -6.11
CA PRO A 150 -40.79 -0.01 -5.49
C PRO A 150 -39.89 0.95 -4.68
N ILE A 151 -38.74 0.47 -4.20
CA ILE A 151 -37.75 1.25 -3.43
C ILE A 151 -36.81 2.04 -4.35
N GLU A 152 -36.73 1.70 -5.65
CA GLU A 152 -36.00 2.46 -6.70
C GLU A 152 -36.40 3.95 -6.75
N LYS A 153 -37.63 4.27 -6.33
CA LYS A 153 -38.12 5.66 -6.21
C LYS A 153 -37.46 6.44 -5.07
N LEU A 154 -36.68 5.78 -4.21
CA LEU A 154 -35.96 6.34 -3.07
C LEU A 154 -34.47 6.01 -3.20
N THR A 155 -33.74 6.87 -3.91
CA THR A 155 -32.27 7.08 -3.83
C THR A 155 -31.39 5.81 -3.80
N ILE A 156 -31.73 4.76 -4.54
CA ILE A 156 -30.77 3.69 -4.87
C ILE A 156 -30.07 4.11 -6.18
N PRO A 157 -28.73 4.11 -6.27
CA PRO A 157 -28.03 4.51 -7.50
C PRO A 157 -28.43 3.58 -8.67
N CYS A 158 -29.03 4.19 -9.70
CA CYS A 158 -29.57 3.53 -10.90
C CYS A 158 -28.52 2.65 -11.61
N ASP A 159 -27.24 2.99 -11.50
CA ASP A 159 -26.10 2.28 -12.08
C ASP A 159 -25.98 0.82 -11.58
N ALA A 160 -26.29 0.58 -10.29
CA ALA A 160 -26.26 -0.78 -9.75
C ALA A 160 -27.44 -1.63 -10.26
N MET A 161 -28.57 -1.01 -10.59
CA MET A 161 -29.77 -1.70 -11.10
C MET A 161 -29.65 -2.05 -12.60
N GLN A 162 -28.84 -1.31 -13.36
CA GLN A 162 -28.61 -1.58 -14.78
C GLN A 162 -27.96 -2.95 -15.03
N ALA A 163 -27.06 -3.38 -14.15
CA ALA A 163 -26.40 -4.70 -14.24
C ALA A 163 -27.42 -5.85 -14.23
N PHE A 164 -28.45 -5.75 -13.36
CA PHE A 164 -29.51 -6.77 -13.26
C PHE A 164 -30.39 -6.84 -14.52
N SER A 165 -30.65 -5.71 -15.18
CA SER A 165 -31.40 -5.68 -16.45
C SER A 165 -30.66 -6.40 -17.59
N THR A 166 -29.33 -6.35 -17.59
CA THR A 166 -28.48 -7.02 -18.57
C THR A 166 -28.48 -8.53 -18.34
N ILE A 167 -28.51 -8.96 -17.08
CA ILE A 167 -28.62 -10.37 -16.70
C ILE A 167 -29.96 -10.96 -17.18
N ASP A 168 -31.09 -10.29 -16.94
CA ASP A 168 -32.41 -10.75 -17.40
C ASP A 168 -32.48 -10.93 -18.92
N LYS A 169 -31.91 -9.98 -19.69
CA LYS A 169 -31.83 -10.09 -21.16
C LYS A 169 -31.00 -11.30 -21.61
N ASN A 170 -29.88 -11.57 -20.96
CA ASN A 170 -29.02 -12.70 -21.33
C ASN A 170 -29.64 -14.04 -20.94
N VAL A 171 -30.32 -14.12 -19.79
CA VAL A 171 -31.08 -15.32 -19.40
C VAL A 171 -32.18 -15.63 -20.42
N LYS A 172 -32.92 -14.62 -20.88
CA LYS A 172 -33.94 -14.79 -21.94
C LYS A 172 -33.35 -15.32 -23.24
N ARG A 173 -32.15 -14.87 -23.63
CA ARG A 173 -31.43 -15.39 -24.81
C ARG A 173 -31.05 -16.85 -24.63
N LEU A 174 -30.53 -17.25 -23.47
CA LEU A 174 -30.20 -18.64 -23.18
C LEU A 174 -31.43 -19.55 -23.27
N GLN A 175 -32.58 -19.11 -22.75
CA GLN A 175 -33.84 -19.86 -22.90
C GLN A 175 -34.30 -19.99 -24.36
N GLN A 176 -33.99 -19.02 -25.23
CA GLN A 176 -34.26 -19.13 -26.66
C GLN A 176 -33.32 -20.14 -27.33
N PHE A 177 -32.04 -20.18 -26.93
CA PHE A 177 -31.09 -21.18 -27.40
C PHE A 177 -31.46 -22.60 -26.95
N ASP A 178 -31.94 -22.78 -25.72
CA ASP A 178 -32.44 -24.08 -25.25
C ASP A 178 -33.64 -24.55 -26.06
N LYS A 179 -34.58 -23.65 -26.37
CA LYS A 179 -35.73 -23.96 -27.24
C LYS A 179 -35.30 -24.33 -28.66
N LEU A 180 -34.28 -23.66 -29.20
CA LEU A 180 -33.69 -23.98 -30.50
C LEU A 180 -33.00 -25.35 -30.48
N GLY A 181 -32.23 -25.66 -29.43
CA GLY A 181 -31.61 -26.97 -29.24
C GLY A 181 -32.63 -28.09 -29.11
N ALA A 182 -33.72 -27.87 -28.36
CA ALA A 182 -34.84 -28.81 -28.26
C ALA A 182 -35.53 -29.03 -29.62
N SER A 183 -35.76 -27.95 -30.40
CA SER A 183 -36.32 -28.07 -31.74
C SER A 183 -35.36 -28.72 -32.75
N ALA A 184 -34.05 -28.52 -32.61
CA ALA A 184 -33.04 -29.18 -33.44
C ALA A 184 -33.00 -30.70 -33.17
N HIS A 185 -33.13 -31.10 -31.90
CA HIS A 185 -33.24 -32.50 -31.51
C HIS A 185 -34.57 -33.13 -31.99
N GLU A 186 -35.67 -32.37 -32.06
CA GLU A 186 -36.91 -32.84 -32.71
C GLU A 186 -36.74 -33.01 -34.23
N LEU A 187 -36.05 -32.10 -34.90
CA LEU A 187 -35.74 -32.21 -36.34
C LEU A 187 -34.81 -33.39 -36.65
N GLU A 188 -33.85 -33.70 -35.79
CA GLU A 188 -33.01 -34.91 -35.89
C GLU A 188 -33.87 -36.18 -35.78
N ARG A 189 -34.88 -36.17 -34.90
CA ARG A 189 -35.88 -37.25 -34.81
C ARG A 189 -36.71 -37.41 -36.09
N PHE A 190 -37.07 -36.30 -36.76
CA PHE A 190 -37.80 -36.33 -38.02
C PHE A 190 -36.93 -36.72 -39.23
N SER A 191 -35.63 -36.38 -39.23
CA SER A 191 -34.65 -36.85 -40.23
C SER A 191 -34.57 -38.37 -40.27
N ILE A 192 -34.54 -39.01 -39.09
CA ILE A 192 -34.52 -40.48 -38.97
C ILE A 192 -35.83 -41.09 -39.52
N ILE A 193 -36.95 -40.38 -39.40
CA ILE A 193 -38.24 -40.83 -39.92
C ILE A 193 -38.35 -40.59 -41.44
N SER A 194 -37.79 -39.51 -41.99
CA SER A 194 -37.80 -39.28 -43.45
C SER A 194 -36.97 -40.30 -44.22
N ASP A 195 -35.87 -40.80 -43.64
CA ASP A 195 -35.08 -41.87 -44.24
C ASP A 195 -35.83 -43.23 -44.24
N ILE A 196 -36.81 -43.40 -43.35
CA ILE A 196 -37.69 -44.58 -43.31
C ILE A 196 -38.85 -44.48 -44.31
N VAL A 197 -39.30 -43.27 -44.66
CA VAL A 197 -40.48 -43.06 -45.53
C VAL A 197 -40.15 -43.05 -47.03
N ILE A 198 -38.87 -42.94 -47.43
CA ILE A 198 -38.46 -42.94 -48.86
C ILE A 198 -38.43 -44.37 -49.47
N VAL A 199 -38.66 -45.44 -48.70
CA VAL A 199 -38.48 -46.82 -49.18
C VAL A 199 -39.73 -47.45 -49.83
N ASP A 200 -40.89 -46.78 -49.89
CA ASP A 200 -42.12 -47.39 -50.45
C ASP A 200 -42.68 -46.68 -51.69
N LYS A 201 -41.82 -46.54 -52.72
CA LYS A 201 -42.25 -46.33 -54.11
C LYS A 201 -41.42 -47.18 -55.06
N ASN A 202 -41.76 -48.47 -55.15
CA ASN A 202 -41.76 -49.21 -56.43
C ASN A 202 -42.64 -50.45 -56.32
#